data_AF-A0AA42CPR8-F1
#
_entry.id   AF-A0AA42CPR8-F1
#
_cell.length_a   1.000
_cell.length_b   1.000
_cell.length_c   1.000
_cell.angle_alpha   90.00
_cell.angle_beta   90.00
_cell.angle_gamma   90.00
#
_symmetry.space_group_name_H-M   'P 1'
#
loop_
_entity.id
_entity.type
_entity.pdbx_description
1 polymer ?
#
loop_
_entity_poly.entity_id
_entity_poly.type
_entity_poly.pdbx_seq_one_letter_code
_entity_poly.pdbx_strand_id
1 'polypeptide(L)' 'MPEKTTAATDAFQEGTVARVEGLKLRDNPYALQTDQHLEWKAGWSATFDLDEDRDPESTRVDGDEVPDATTSLPEVGG' A
#
# COMPACT_ATOMS: atom_id res chain seq x y z
N MET A 1 20.99 23.63 -15.70
CA MET A 1 21.23 22.40 -14.93
C MET A 1 20.47 21.30 -15.66
N PRO A 2 21.08 20.22 -16.16
CA PRO A 2 20.30 19.18 -16.81
C PRO A 2 19.45 18.46 -15.77
N GLU A 3 18.15 18.45 -16.02
CA GLU A 3 17.12 17.80 -15.24
C GLU A 3 17.44 16.31 -15.19
N LYS A 4 17.90 15.81 -14.04
CA LYS A 4 17.98 14.38 -13.76
C LYS A 4 16.56 13.85 -13.54
N THR A 5 15.75 13.86 -14.59
CA THR A 5 14.57 13.01 -14.64
C THR A 5 15.12 11.60 -14.75
N THR A 6 15.23 10.93 -13.62
CA THR A 6 15.45 9.48 -13.52
C THR A 6 14.20 8.83 -14.12
N ALA A 7 14.06 8.90 -15.45
CA ALA A 7 13.07 8.13 -16.16
C ALA A 7 13.33 6.68 -15.78
N ALA A 8 12.35 6.04 -15.14
CA ALA A 8 12.38 4.61 -14.94
C ALA A 8 12.82 3.98 -16.27
N THR A 9 13.89 3.20 -16.24
CA THR A 9 14.35 2.48 -17.42
C THR A 9 13.24 1.54 -17.88
N ASP A 10 13.21 1.23 -19.18
CA ASP A 10 12.22 0.35 -19.79
C ASP A 10 12.08 -0.97 -19.00
N ALA A 11 13.23 -1.53 -18.57
CA ALA A 11 13.29 -2.72 -17.74
C ALA A 11 12.61 -2.57 -16.36
N PHE A 12 12.76 -1.42 -15.69
CA PHE A 12 12.08 -1.15 -14.41
C PHE A 12 10.56 -1.10 -14.58
N GLN A 13 10.09 -0.44 -15.64
CA GLN A 13 8.66 -0.35 -15.94
C GLN A 13 8.09 -1.72 -16.32
N GLU A 14 8.81 -2.50 -17.13
CA GLU A 14 8.47 -3.90 -17.43
C GLU A 14 8.40 -4.77 -16.17
N GLY A 15 9.32 -4.60 -15.23
CA GLY A 15 9.30 -5.32 -13.95
C GLY A 15 8.05 -5.03 -13.13
N THR A 16 7.65 -3.75 -13.14
CA THR A 16 6.41 -3.28 -12.48
C THR A 16 5.18 -3.92 -13.12
N VAL A 17 5.07 -3.89 -14.46
CA VAL A 17 3.95 -4.50 -15.20
C VAL A 17 3.93 -6.01 -15.00
N ALA A 18 5.08 -6.68 -15.08
CA ALA A 18 5.18 -8.11 -14.87
C ALA A 18 4.65 -8.54 -13.50
N ARG A 19 4.87 -7.73 -12.46
CA ARG A 19 4.32 -7.97 -11.13
C ARG A 19 2.80 -7.83 -11.11
N VAL A 20 2.25 -6.79 -11.74
CA VAL A 20 0.79 -6.57 -11.86
C VAL A 20 0.11 -7.73 -12.60
N GLU A 21 0.77 -8.26 -13.63
CA GLU A 21 0.34 -9.45 -14.38
C GLU A 21 0.53 -10.78 -13.61
N GLY A 22 1.16 -10.75 -12.43
CA GLY A 22 1.38 -11.93 -11.59
C GLY A 22 2.55 -12.82 -12.01
N LEU A 23 3.44 -12.34 -12.88
CA LEU A 23 4.67 -13.05 -13.25
C LEU A 23 5.62 -13.14 -12.05
N LYS A 24 6.42 -14.21 -12.01
CA LYS A 24 7.38 -14.45 -10.92
C LYS A 24 8.76 -13.93 -11.32
N LEU A 25 9.62 -13.71 -10.34
CA LEU A 25 11.02 -13.30 -10.55
C LEU A 25 11.81 -14.18 -11.51
N ARG A 26 11.48 -15.48 -11.58
CA ARG A 26 12.12 -16.44 -12.49
C ARG A 26 11.68 -16.31 -13.96
N ASP A 27 10.59 -15.59 -14.21
CA ASP A 27 10.05 -15.33 -15.54
C ASP A 27 10.65 -14.05 -16.15
N ASN A 28 11.64 -13.44 -15.47
CA ASN A 28 12.41 -12.31 -15.97
C ASN A 28 13.09 -12.71 -17.31
N PRO A 29 12.83 -11.99 -18.42
CA PRO A 29 13.42 -12.31 -19.73
C PRO A 29 14.92 -11.98 -19.81
N TYR A 30 15.42 -11.16 -18.88
CA TYR A 30 16.81 -10.71 -18.85
C TYR A 30 17.74 -11.73 -18.19
N ALA A 31 18.95 -11.86 -18.72
CA ALA A 31 19.98 -12.74 -18.15
C ALA A 31 20.37 -12.28 -16.73
N LEU A 32 20.61 -13.25 -15.85
CA LEU A 32 21.03 -13.00 -14.47
C LEU A 32 22.27 -12.09 -14.43
N GLN A 33 22.32 -11.19 -13.44
CA GLN A 33 23.43 -10.24 -13.20
C GLN A 33 23.67 -9.17 -14.28
N THR A 34 22.75 -9.01 -15.23
CA THR A 34 22.74 -7.82 -16.11
C THR A 34 22.09 -6.63 -15.41
N ASP A 35 22.46 -5.42 -15.81
CA ASP A 35 21.82 -4.19 -15.30
C ASP A 35 20.30 -4.23 -15.54
N GLN A 36 19.83 -4.67 -16.72
CA GLN A 36 18.39 -4.84 -16.98
C GLN A 36 17.72 -5.84 -16.03
N HIS A 37 18.38 -6.96 -15.70
CA HIS A 37 17.84 -7.92 -14.73
C HIS A 37 17.69 -7.29 -13.34
N LEU A 38 18.67 -6.47 -12.90
CA LEU A 38 18.61 -5.76 -11.62
C LEU A 38 17.51 -4.70 -11.62
N GLU A 39 17.37 -3.94 -12.69
CA GLU A 39 16.34 -2.89 -12.84
C GLU A 39 14.93 -3.46 -12.91
N TRP A 40 14.73 -4.54 -13.68
CA TRP A 40 13.46 -5.26 -13.73
C TRP A 40 13.08 -5.83 -12.37
N LYS A 41 14.04 -6.44 -11.66
CA LYS A 41 13.82 -6.93 -10.30
C LYS A 41 13.46 -5.81 -9.32
N ALA A 42 14.09 -4.64 -9.45
CA ALA A 42 13.78 -3.48 -8.63
C ALA A 42 12.34 -3.00 -8.86
N GLY A 43 11.90 -2.87 -10.12
CA GLY A 43 10.52 -2.50 -10.46
C GLY A 43 9.49 -3.54 -10.00
N TRP A 44 9.80 -4.83 -10.17
CA TRP A 44 8.94 -5.93 -9.70
C TRP A 44 8.77 -5.94 -8.17
N SER A 45 9.79 -5.51 -7.42
CA SER A 45 9.75 -5.47 -5.96
C SER A 45 9.14 -4.18 -5.41
N ALA A 46 9.24 -3.07 -6.14
CA ALA A 46 8.75 -1.76 -5.69
C ALA A 46 7.23 -1.70 -5.49
N THR A 47 6.48 -2.60 -6.12
CA THR A 47 5.01 -2.69 -6.01
C THR A 47 4.53 -3.28 -4.68
N PHE A 48 5.41 -3.88 -3.86
CA PHE A 48 5.04 -4.33 -2.50
C PHE A 48 5.01 -3.21 -1.47
N ASP A 49 5.84 -2.19 -1.62
CA ASP A 49 5.98 -1.11 -0.63
C ASP A 49 4.74 -0.18 -0.59
N LEU A 50 3.90 -0.20 -1.63
CA LEU A 50 2.72 0.65 -1.73
C LEU A 50 1.45 0.07 -1.06
N ASP A 51 1.45 -1.22 -0.68
CA ASP A 51 0.31 -1.87 -0.01
C ASP A 51 0.47 -1.93 1.53
N GLU A 52 1.63 -1.56 2.07
CA GLU A 52 1.90 -1.60 3.52
C GLU A 52 1.45 -0.33 4.28
N ASP A 53 0.78 0.60 3.59
CA ASP A 53 0.01 1.72 4.20
C ASP A 53 -1.51 1.42 4.22
N ARG A 54 -1.92 0.18 3.91
CA ARG A 54 -3.28 -0.25 4.27
C ARG A 54 -3.31 -0.53 5.76
N ASP A 55 -3.48 0.54 6.53
CA ASP A 55 -4.07 0.55 7.88
C ASP A 55 -5.00 -0.67 8.02
N PRO A 56 -4.59 -1.76 8.71
CA PRO A 56 -5.53 -2.76 9.13
C PRO A 56 -6.27 -2.13 10.30
N GLU A 57 -7.24 -1.28 9.96
CA GLU A 57 -8.46 -1.22 10.72
C GLU A 57 -8.18 -1.11 12.24
N SER A 58 -7.69 0.06 12.66
CA SER A 58 -7.97 0.55 14.01
C SER A 58 -9.46 0.92 14.11
N THR A 59 -10.37 0.02 13.69
CA THR A 59 -11.77 0.05 14.11
C THR A 59 -11.87 -0.70 15.42
N ARG A 60 -11.13 -0.22 16.42
CA ARG A 60 -11.54 -0.43 17.80
C ARG A 60 -12.62 0.60 18.10
N VAL A 61 -13.79 0.40 17.50
CA VAL A 61 -15.05 0.95 18.02
C VAL A 61 -15.48 -0.03 19.10
N ASP A 62 -14.86 0.02 20.29
CA ASP A 62 -15.65 -0.19 21.50
C ASP A 62 -16.59 1.04 21.51
N GLY A 63 -17.86 0.97 21.14
CA GLY A 63 -18.71 -0.19 21.27
C GLY A 63 -19.00 -0.51 22.73
N ASP A 64 -18.80 0.42 23.67
CA ASP A 64 -19.40 0.32 25.01
C ASP A 64 -19.56 1.68 25.69
N GLU A 65 -20.84 2.01 25.94
CA GLU A 65 -21.37 2.93 26.94
C GLU A 65 -21.17 4.45 26.75
N VAL A 66 -22.15 5.08 26.10
CA VAL A 66 -22.54 6.45 26.45
C VAL A 66 -23.04 6.45 27.90
N PRO A 67 -22.48 7.25 28.84
CA PRO A 67 -23.17 7.47 30.10
C PRO A 67 -24.45 8.24 29.79
N ASP A 68 -25.59 7.62 30.10
CA ASP A 68 -26.92 8.20 30.04
C ASP A 68 -26.94 9.50 30.84
N ALA A 69 -26.82 10.61 30.14
CA ALA A 69 -27.09 11.94 30.67
C ALA A 69 -28.56 12.27 30.38
N THR A 70 -29.50 11.57 31.01
CA THR A 70 -30.85 12.10 31.22
C THR A 70 -31.42 11.69 32.59
N THR A 71 -30.79 12.18 33.66
CA THR A 71 -31.55 12.45 34.89
C THR A 71 -32.45 13.67 34.65
N SER A 72 -33.52 13.46 33.89
CA SER A 72 -34.62 14.40 33.77
C SER A 72 -35.52 14.22 34.99
N LEU A 73 -35.48 15.23 35.86
CA LEU A 73 -36.49 15.55 36.87
C LEU A 73 -37.92 15.37 36.31
N PRO A 74 -38.85 14.79 37.09
CA PRO A 74 -40.20 15.33 37.12
C PRO A 74 -40.49 15.99 38.48
N GLU A 75 -40.56 17.33 38.47
CA GLU A 75 -41.50 18.05 39.33
C GLU A 75 -42.93 17.79 38.81
N VAL A 76 -43.82 17.24 39.65
CA VAL A 76 -45.29 17.39 39.71
C VAL A 76 -45.81 16.16 40.49
N GLY A 77 -46.40 16.27 41.68
CA GLY A 77 -47.64 16.99 42.00
C GLY A 77 -48.76 15.96 42.13
N GLY A 78 -49.14 15.62 43.37
CA GLY A 78 -50.21 14.67 43.72
C GLY A 78 -50.31 14.44 45.22
#